data_AF-A0A9R0TAA0-F1
#
_entry.id   AF-A0A9R0TAA0-F1
#
_cell.length_a   1.000
_cell.length_b   1.000
_cell.length_c   1.000
_cell.angle_alpha   90.00
_cell.angle_beta   90.00
_cell.angle_gamma   90.00
#
_symmetry.space_group_name_H-M   'P 1'
#
loop_
_entity.id
_entity.type
_entity.pdbx_description
1 polymer ?
#
loop_
_entity_poly.entity_id
_entity_poly.type
_entity_poly.pdbx_seq_one_letter_code
_entity_poly.pdbx_strand_id
1 'polypeptide(L)'
;MAPPVRPSNATLLARLGEGTARFELLEDPVLAPALPVWPRLHCFARIGSSLRGGWSAALNKVEHYGVQRVTGDGRCMFRALAKGMAKTRGIPLTPREEVQDADDLRLAVKEVICDNQTERQKYEEAIIAITVDESLKRYCQRIRRPDFWGGESELLVWI
;
A
#
# COMPACT_ATOMS: atom_id res chain seq x y z
N MET A 1 39.13 -33.25 19.74
CA MET A 1 38.34 -32.60 18.68
C MET A 1 38.35 -31.09 18.98
N ALA A 2 39.08 -30.28 18.21
CA ALA A 2 39.21 -28.85 18.49
C ALA A 2 37.92 -28.09 18.11
N PRO A 3 37.52 -27.05 18.86
CA PRO A 3 36.32 -26.28 18.54
C PRO A 3 36.50 -25.52 17.22
N PRO A 4 35.43 -25.35 16.42
CA PRO A 4 35.50 -24.62 15.16
C PRO A 4 35.85 -23.15 15.43
N VAL A 5 36.99 -22.71 14.90
CA VAL A 5 37.45 -21.32 14.99
C VAL A 5 36.50 -20.46 14.16
N ARG A 6 35.86 -19.49 14.81
CA ARG A 6 34.96 -18.53 14.15
C ARG A 6 35.80 -17.67 13.20
N PRO A 7 35.51 -17.66 11.89
CA PRO A 7 36.27 -16.84 10.94
C PRO A 7 36.07 -15.35 11.23
N SER A 8 37.09 -14.54 10.95
CA SER A 8 37.00 -13.09 11.10
C SER A 8 36.05 -12.48 10.06
N ASN A 9 35.49 -11.32 10.36
CA ASN A 9 34.54 -10.64 9.48
C ASN A 9 35.14 -10.33 8.10
N ALA A 10 36.44 -10.03 8.02
CA ALA A 10 37.12 -9.79 6.75
C ALA A 10 37.12 -11.03 5.84
N THR A 11 37.34 -12.21 6.42
CA THR A 11 37.30 -13.49 5.68
C THR A 11 35.88 -13.84 5.23
N LEU A 12 34.85 -13.50 6.03
CA LEU A 12 33.45 -13.70 5.65
C LEU A 12 33.06 -12.81 4.46
N LEU A 13 33.45 -11.53 4.48
CA LEU A 13 33.15 -10.59 3.40
C LEU A 13 33.84 -10.97 2.08
N ALA A 14 35.09 -11.44 2.13
CA ALA A 14 35.78 -11.97 0.95
C ALA A 14 35.03 -13.15 0.33
N ARG A 15 34.59 -14.12 1.15
CA ARG A 15 33.82 -15.29 0.67
C ARG A 15 32.47 -14.92 0.08
N LEU A 16 31.83 -13.88 0.59
CA LEU A 16 30.58 -13.35 0.02
C LEU A 16 30.83 -12.72 -1.36
N GLY A 17 31.90 -11.92 -1.50
CA GLY A 17 32.28 -11.32 -2.78
C GLY A 17 32.70 -12.35 -3.83
N GLU A 18 33.37 -13.43 -3.40
CA GLU A 18 33.80 -14.54 -4.26
C GLU A 18 32.68 -15.57 -4.52
N GLY A 19 31.50 -15.42 -3.91
CA GLY A 19 30.37 -16.34 -4.07
C GLY A 19 30.57 -17.73 -3.45
N THR A 20 31.54 -17.89 -2.54
CA THR A 20 31.90 -19.17 -1.91
C THR A 20 31.26 -19.37 -0.53
N ALA A 21 30.48 -18.41 -0.06
CA ALA A 21 29.76 -18.49 1.21
C ALA A 21 28.63 -19.53 1.19
N ARG A 22 28.51 -20.30 2.29
CA ARG A 22 27.43 -21.26 2.52
C ARG A 22 26.62 -20.82 3.74
N PHE A 23 25.30 -20.89 3.64
CA PHE A 23 24.37 -20.56 4.72
C PHE A 23 23.62 -21.82 5.11
N GLU A 24 23.53 -22.08 6.41
CA GLU A 24 22.65 -23.10 6.96
C GLU A 24 21.53 -22.40 7.73
N LEU A 25 20.28 -22.79 7.46
CA LEU A 25 19.16 -22.41 8.31
C LEU A 25 19.22 -23.27 9.58
N LEU A 26 19.32 -22.60 10.72
CA LEU A 26 19.13 -23.24 12.03
C LEU A 26 17.64 -23.49 12.20
N GLU A 27 17.22 -24.75 12.14
CA GLU A 27 15.87 -25.15 12.56
C GLU A 27 15.85 -25.32 14.08
N ASP A 28 15.10 -24.46 14.76
CA ASP A 28 14.89 -24.56 16.20
C ASP A 28 13.98 -25.76 16.56
N PRO A 29 14.35 -26.60 17.54
CA PRO A 29 13.57 -27.78 17.91
C PRO A 29 12.29 -27.40 18.66
N VAL A 30 11.14 -27.64 18.03
CA VAL A 30 9.79 -27.46 18.58
C VAL A 30 9.50 -28.49 19.69
N LEU A 31 9.25 -28.02 20.92
CA LEU A 31 8.59 -28.82 21.97
C LEU A 31 7.08 -28.55 21.92
N ALA A 32 6.29 -29.54 21.50
CA ALA A 32 4.83 -29.47 21.45
C ALA A 32 4.18 -30.15 22.68
N PRO A 33 3.22 -29.53 23.38
CA PRO A 33 2.27 -30.25 24.21
C PRO A 33 0.95 -30.49 23.45
N ALA A 34 0.34 -31.65 23.72
CA ALA A 34 -0.79 -32.24 23.01
C ALA A 34 -2.07 -31.38 22.96
N LEU A 35 -2.76 -31.42 21.81
CA LEU A 35 -4.06 -30.78 21.57
C LEU A 35 -5.22 -31.71 21.98
N PRO A 36 -6.32 -31.21 22.59
CA PRO A 36 -7.57 -31.96 22.71
C PRO A 36 -8.30 -32.03 21.36
N VAL A 37 -8.78 -33.23 21.03
CA VAL A 37 -9.57 -33.55 19.84
C VAL A 37 -10.98 -32.99 19.97
N TRP A 38 -11.41 -32.10 19.08
CA TRP A 38 -12.82 -31.73 18.83
C TRP A 38 -13.13 -31.68 17.31
N PRO A 39 -14.40 -31.89 16.90
CA PRO A 39 -14.73 -32.49 15.60
C PRO A 39 -14.55 -31.55 14.40
N ARG A 40 -14.11 -32.16 13.30
CA ARG A 40 -13.88 -31.57 11.97
C ARG A 40 -15.03 -30.66 11.50
N LEU A 41 -14.70 -29.38 11.30
CA LEU A 41 -15.27 -28.53 10.26
C LEU A 41 -14.11 -27.69 9.68
N HIS A 42 -13.86 -27.87 8.38
CA HIS A 42 -12.74 -27.28 7.67
C HIS A 42 -13.04 -25.84 7.23
N CYS A 43 -11.95 -25.04 7.22
CA CYS A 43 -11.66 -23.87 6.38
C CYS A 43 -11.72 -22.45 7.00
N PHE A 44 -10.55 -21.82 6.85
CA PHE A 44 -10.09 -20.43 7.01
C PHE A 44 -9.84 -19.91 8.44
N ALA A 45 -8.55 -19.62 8.68
CA ALA A 45 -7.96 -19.23 9.95
C ALA A 45 -8.68 -18.06 10.61
N ARG A 46 -9.17 -18.30 11.83
CA ARG A 46 -9.55 -17.26 12.77
C ARG A 46 -8.28 -16.72 13.40
N ILE A 47 -7.89 -15.49 13.05
CA ILE A 47 -6.83 -14.77 13.78
C ILE A 47 -7.35 -14.57 15.20
N GLY A 48 -6.73 -15.24 16.17
CA GLY A 48 -7.06 -15.14 17.58
C GLY A 48 -6.80 -13.72 18.07
N SER A 49 -7.76 -13.15 18.81
CA SER A 49 -7.55 -11.93 19.57
C SER A 49 -6.49 -12.20 20.64
N SER A 50 -5.27 -11.70 20.43
CA SER A 50 -4.19 -11.79 21.41
C SER A 50 -4.48 -10.90 22.61
N LEU A 51 -5.19 -11.44 23.60
CA LEU A 51 -5.20 -10.90 24.95
C LEU A 51 -3.88 -11.24 25.64
N ARG A 52 -3.19 -10.19 26.11
CA ARG A 52 -2.22 -10.18 27.23
C ARG A 52 -0.89 -10.90 27.01
N GLY A 53 0.12 -10.14 26.57
CA GLY A 53 1.54 -10.51 26.64
C GLY A 53 2.40 -9.51 25.87
N GLY A 54 3.30 -8.81 26.57
CA GLY A 54 3.92 -7.55 26.14
C GLY A 54 4.55 -7.54 24.74
N TRP A 55 4.20 -6.52 23.96
CA TRP A 55 4.79 -6.27 22.65
C TRP A 55 6.16 -5.62 22.84
N SER A 56 7.21 -6.22 22.29
CA SER A 56 8.55 -5.63 22.25
C SER A 56 8.51 -4.29 21.52
N ALA A 57 9.28 -3.30 21.98
CA ALA A 57 9.34 -1.95 21.43
C ALA A 57 9.64 -1.87 19.91
N ALA A 58 10.16 -2.96 19.31
CA ALA A 58 10.37 -3.09 17.88
C ALA A 58 9.08 -3.23 17.04
N LEU A 59 7.97 -3.70 17.63
CA LEU A 59 6.64 -3.76 16.96
C LEU A 59 5.89 -2.41 16.98
N ASN A 60 6.34 -1.45 17.79
CA ASN A 60 5.73 -0.11 17.84
C ASN A 60 6.02 0.74 16.59
N LYS A 61 6.87 0.26 15.68
CA LYS A 61 7.11 0.84 14.35
C LYS A 61 6.33 0.15 13.23
N VAL A 62 5.38 -0.73 13.55
CA VAL A 62 4.45 -1.25 12.55
C VAL A 62 3.27 -0.29 12.48
N GLU A 63 3.16 0.41 11.36
CA GLU A 63 1.97 1.22 11.07
C GLU A 63 0.76 0.28 10.99
N HIS A 64 -0.25 0.55 11.82
CA HIS A 64 -1.46 -0.27 11.86
C HIS A 64 -2.48 0.28 10.88
N TYR A 65 -2.64 -0.42 9.76
CA TYR A 65 -3.60 -0.03 8.72
C TYR A 65 -4.90 -0.81 8.86
N GLY A 66 -6.02 -0.09 8.82
CA GLY A 66 -7.36 -0.67 8.69
C GLY A 66 -7.84 -0.53 7.26
N VAL A 67 -8.24 -1.65 6.64
CA VAL A 67 -8.77 -1.65 5.27
C VAL A 67 -10.23 -1.20 5.27
N GLN A 68 -10.54 -0.16 4.50
CA GLN A 68 -11.91 0.30 4.26
C GLN A 68 -12.29 0.05 2.80
N ARG A 69 -13.46 -0.56 2.57
CA ARG A 69 -13.93 -0.87 1.22
C ARG A 69 -14.48 0.38 0.53
N VAL A 70 -14.30 0.43 -0.79
CA VAL A 70 -14.88 1.43 -1.70
C VAL A 70 -15.71 0.73 -2.76
N THR A 71 -16.71 1.42 -3.30
CA THR A 71 -17.53 0.92 -4.40
C THR A 71 -16.72 0.86 -5.70
N GLY A 72 -16.88 -0.22 -6.47
CA GLY A 72 -16.21 -0.43 -7.76
C GLY A 72 -17.00 0.13 -8.95
N ASP A 73 -17.32 1.43 -8.94
CA ASP A 73 -18.10 2.11 -9.99
C ASP A 73 -17.23 2.97 -10.93
N GLY A 74 -15.92 2.71 -10.94
CA GLY A 74 -14.91 3.48 -11.67
C GLY A 74 -14.33 4.67 -10.90
N ARG A 75 -14.99 5.13 -9.83
CA ARG A 75 -14.46 6.19 -8.95
C ARG A 75 -13.60 5.67 -7.80
N CYS A 76 -13.24 4.39 -7.80
CA CYS A 76 -12.71 3.69 -6.62
C CYS A 76 -11.46 4.38 -6.02
N MET A 77 -10.53 4.87 -6.86
CA MET A 77 -9.35 5.61 -6.39
C MET A 77 -9.74 6.93 -5.73
N PHE A 78 -10.57 7.75 -6.38
CA PHE A 78 -11.01 9.04 -5.83
C PHE A 78 -11.84 8.87 -4.55
N ARG A 79 -12.69 7.84 -4.48
CA ARG A 79 -13.43 7.46 -3.26
C ARG A 79 -12.49 7.07 -2.12
N ALA A 80 -11.42 6.33 -2.43
CA ALA A 80 -10.42 5.95 -1.43
C ALA A 80 -9.67 7.19 -0.91
N LEU A 81 -9.31 8.11 -1.80
CA LEU A 81 -8.67 9.38 -1.45
C LEU A 81 -9.60 10.25 -0.58
N ALA A 82 -10.86 10.42 -0.97
CA ALA A 82 -11.86 11.17 -0.20
C ALA A 82 -12.03 10.60 1.22
N LYS A 83 -12.19 9.27 1.34
CA LYS A 83 -12.24 8.58 2.65
C LYS A 83 -10.97 8.77 3.46
N GLY A 84 -9.80 8.68 2.83
CA GLY A 84 -8.51 8.92 3.47
C GLY A 84 -8.39 10.33 4.04
N MET A 85 -8.72 11.34 3.23
CA MET A 85 -8.71 12.75 3.65
C MET A 85 -9.71 13.02 4.79
N ALA A 86 -10.93 12.50 4.70
CA ALA A 86 -11.94 12.62 5.74
C ALA A 86 -11.48 11.98 7.05
N LYS A 87 -10.89 10.76 6.97
CA LYS A 87 -10.34 10.04 8.13
C LYS A 87 -9.19 10.80 8.79
N THR A 88 -8.25 11.34 8.01
CA THR A 88 -7.14 12.17 8.53
C THR A 88 -7.65 13.41 9.27
N ARG A 89 -8.78 13.97 8.82
CA ARG A 89 -9.43 15.14 9.46
C ARG A 89 -10.41 14.77 10.58
N GLY A 90 -10.64 13.48 10.84
CA GLY A 90 -11.63 13.01 11.82
C GLY A 90 -13.08 13.32 11.44
N ILE A 91 -13.36 13.57 10.17
CA ILE A 91 -14.70 13.93 9.67
C ILE A 91 -15.41 12.65 9.23
N PRO A 92 -16.63 12.36 9.72
CA PRO A 92 -17.43 11.26 9.21
C PRO A 92 -17.94 11.59 7.81
N LEU A 93 -17.93 10.61 6.91
CA LEU A 93 -18.35 10.79 5.52
C LEU A 93 -19.54 9.87 5.22
N THR A 94 -20.66 10.44 4.77
CA THR A 94 -21.80 9.66 4.30
C THR A 94 -21.52 9.09 2.90
N PRO A 95 -22.23 8.02 2.47
CA PRO A 95 -22.03 7.46 1.13
C PRO A 95 -22.28 8.44 -0.02
N ARG A 96 -23.14 9.44 0.18
CA ARG A 96 -23.44 10.47 -0.82
C ARG A 96 -22.32 11.51 -0.91
N GLU A 97 -21.84 11.97 0.24
CA GLU A 97 -20.68 12.88 0.31
C GLU A 97 -19.43 12.21 -0.27
N GLU A 98 -19.23 10.91 -0.02
CA GLU A 98 -18.15 10.14 -0.64
C GLU A 98 -18.17 10.21 -2.17
N VAL A 99 -19.37 10.12 -2.79
CA VAL A 99 -19.48 10.24 -4.26
C VAL A 99 -19.16 11.66 -4.71
N GLN A 100 -19.71 12.65 -4.02
CA GLN A 100 -19.54 14.05 -4.36
C GLN A 100 -18.07 14.47 -4.26
N ASP A 101 -17.43 14.19 -3.12
CA ASP A 101 -16.02 14.47 -2.89
C ASP A 101 -15.14 13.75 -3.93
N ALA A 102 -15.46 12.51 -4.27
CA ALA A 102 -14.72 11.78 -5.31
C ALA A 102 -14.86 12.44 -6.70
N ASP A 103 -16.05 12.90 -7.06
CA ASP A 103 -16.28 13.61 -8.32
C ASP A 103 -15.61 15.00 -8.32
N ASP A 104 -15.60 15.70 -7.18
CA ASP A 104 -14.94 17.00 -7.02
C ASP A 104 -13.41 16.87 -7.12
N LEU A 105 -12.82 15.86 -6.46
CA LEU A 105 -11.39 15.55 -6.59
C LEU A 105 -11.01 15.25 -8.06
N ARG A 106 -11.83 14.47 -8.76
CA ARG A 106 -11.61 14.16 -10.19
C ARG A 106 -11.70 15.42 -11.06
N LEU A 107 -12.69 16.28 -10.82
CA LEU A 107 -12.87 17.51 -11.59
C LEU A 107 -11.78 18.54 -11.31
N ALA A 108 -11.26 18.61 -10.08
CA ALA A 108 -10.11 19.46 -9.75
C ALA A 108 -8.84 19.02 -10.49
N VAL A 109 -8.58 17.70 -10.63
CA VAL A 109 -7.48 17.22 -11.48
C VAL A 109 -7.70 17.64 -12.93
N LYS A 110 -8.92 17.49 -13.45
CA LYS A 110 -9.26 17.96 -14.80
C LYS A 110 -9.00 19.46 -14.95
N GLU A 111 -9.34 20.28 -13.98
CA GLU A 111 -9.14 21.73 -14.06
C GLU A 111 -7.66 22.09 -14.17
N VAL A 112 -6.85 21.54 -13.27
CA VAL A 112 -5.40 21.77 -13.21
C VAL A 112 -4.70 21.23 -14.46
N ILE A 113 -5.02 20.00 -14.86
CA ILE A 113 -4.33 19.32 -15.96
C ILE A 113 -4.87 19.76 -17.32
N CYS A 114 -6.16 20.08 -17.48
CA CYS A 114 -6.74 20.32 -18.81
C CYS A 114 -7.01 21.78 -19.12
N ASP A 115 -7.39 22.59 -18.14
CA ASP A 115 -7.87 23.95 -18.42
C ASP A 115 -6.83 25.02 -18.11
N ASN A 116 -5.98 24.82 -17.09
CA ASN A 116 -5.02 25.82 -16.67
C ASN A 116 -3.60 25.49 -17.12
N GLN A 117 -3.13 26.13 -18.19
CA GLN A 117 -1.81 25.89 -18.75
C GLN A 117 -0.67 26.23 -17.78
N THR A 118 -0.83 27.26 -16.95
CA THR A 118 0.18 27.71 -15.98
C THR A 118 0.27 26.75 -14.80
N GLU A 119 -0.87 26.33 -14.25
CA GLU A 119 -0.89 25.35 -13.16
C GLU A 119 -0.41 23.97 -13.63
N ARG A 120 -0.78 23.56 -14.85
CA ARG A 120 -0.33 22.31 -15.47
C ARG A 120 1.19 22.15 -15.42
N GLN A 121 1.94 23.22 -15.66
CA GLN A 121 3.41 23.18 -15.69
C GLN A 121 4.03 22.81 -14.34
N LYS A 122 3.29 22.95 -13.23
CA LYS A 122 3.77 22.55 -11.90
C LYS A 122 3.74 21.04 -11.68
N TYR A 123 2.97 20.30 -12.48
CA TYR A 123 2.74 18.87 -12.34
C TYR A 123 3.40 18.09 -13.48
N GLU A 124 4.67 18.37 -13.75
CA GLU A 124 5.42 17.76 -14.86
C GLU A 124 5.38 16.22 -14.81
N GLU A 125 5.57 15.63 -13.64
CA GLU A 125 5.53 14.17 -13.45
C GLU A 125 4.17 13.58 -13.84
N ALA A 126 3.07 14.23 -13.45
CA ALA A 126 1.72 13.82 -13.84
C ALA A 126 1.53 13.91 -15.36
N ILE A 127 2.04 14.98 -16.00
CA ILE A 127 1.92 15.16 -17.45
C ILE A 127 2.74 14.12 -18.21
N ILE A 128 3.94 13.80 -17.75
CA ILE A 128 4.76 12.73 -18.34
C ILE A 128 4.03 11.39 -18.22
N ALA A 129 3.56 11.04 -17.02
CA ALA A 129 2.82 9.80 -16.80
C ALA A 129 1.59 9.67 -17.73
N ILE A 130 0.80 10.75 -17.87
CA ILE A 130 -0.36 10.76 -18.77
C ILE A 130 0.07 10.59 -20.23
N THR A 131 1.06 11.37 -20.67
CA THR A 131 1.45 11.45 -22.09
C THR A 131 2.21 10.24 -22.61
N VAL A 132 2.79 9.43 -21.71
CA VAL A 132 3.34 8.12 -22.04
C VAL A 132 2.23 7.15 -22.49
N ASP A 133 1.07 7.17 -21.81
CA ASP A 133 -0.04 6.26 -22.09
C ASP A 133 -0.97 6.77 -23.20
N GLU A 134 -1.27 8.07 -23.21
CA GLU A 134 -2.16 8.67 -24.20
C GLU A 134 -1.95 10.17 -24.42
N SER A 135 -2.39 10.70 -25.57
CA SER A 135 -2.36 12.15 -25.79
C SER A 135 -3.18 12.90 -24.72
N LEU A 136 -2.68 14.06 -24.27
CA LEU A 136 -3.37 14.90 -23.28
C LEU A 136 -4.80 15.28 -23.70
N LYS A 137 -5.04 15.45 -25.01
CA LYS A 137 -6.38 15.72 -25.55
C LYS A 137 -7.37 14.58 -25.25
N ARG A 138 -6.94 13.33 -25.44
CA ARG A 138 -7.76 12.14 -25.20
C ARG A 138 -8.00 11.94 -23.71
N TYR A 139 -6.97 12.11 -22.89
CA TYR A 139 -7.08 12.13 -21.43
C TYR A 139 -8.14 13.13 -20.94
N CYS A 140 -8.06 14.38 -21.39
CA CYS A 140 -8.98 15.45 -20.99
C CYS A 140 -10.43 15.24 -21.42
N GLN A 141 -10.69 14.37 -22.39
CA GLN A 141 -12.04 13.93 -22.75
C GLN A 141 -12.54 12.83 -21.80
N ARG A 142 -11.66 11.89 -21.43
CA ARG A 142 -11.99 10.74 -20.59
C ARG A 142 -12.20 11.11 -19.13
N ILE A 143 -11.33 11.94 -18.55
CA ILE A 143 -11.38 12.31 -17.13
C ILE A 143 -12.70 12.97 -16.73
N ARG A 144 -13.44 13.55 -17.68
CA ARG A 144 -14.75 14.17 -17.44
C ARG A 144 -15.82 13.15 -17.09
N ARG A 145 -15.65 11.89 -17.49
CA ARG A 145 -16.67 10.87 -17.30
C ARG A 145 -16.65 10.37 -15.86
N PRO A 146 -17.82 10.13 -15.24
CA PRO A 146 -17.91 9.64 -13.87
C PRO A 146 -17.37 8.22 -13.69
N ASP A 147 -17.31 7.43 -14.78
CA ASP A 147 -16.76 6.08 -14.81
C ASP A 147 -15.24 6.05 -15.10
N PHE A 148 -14.56 7.19 -15.02
CA PHE A 148 -13.12 7.30 -15.25
C PHE A 148 -12.30 6.69 -14.10
N TRP A 149 -11.46 5.72 -14.43
CA TRP A 149 -10.56 5.07 -13.48
C TRP A 149 -9.28 5.89 -13.40
N GLY A 150 -9.05 6.52 -12.24
CA GLY A 150 -7.77 7.18 -11.97
C GLY A 150 -6.68 6.21 -11.56
N GLY A 151 -5.44 6.68 -11.61
CA GLY A 151 -4.25 5.98 -11.16
C GLY A 151 -3.19 6.94 -10.60
N GLU A 152 -1.92 6.58 -10.79
CA GLU A 152 -0.79 7.32 -10.25
C GLU A 152 -0.72 8.77 -10.78
N SER A 153 -0.99 8.99 -12.06
CA SER A 153 -0.97 10.32 -12.68
C SER A 153 -1.85 11.34 -11.98
N GLU A 154 -3.04 10.94 -11.55
CA GLU A 154 -3.96 11.82 -10.83
C GLU A 154 -3.53 11.99 -9.37
N LEU A 155 -2.93 10.97 -8.75
CA LEU A 155 -2.41 11.06 -7.39
C LEU A 155 -1.24 12.05 -7.29
N LEU A 156 -0.41 12.16 -8.32
CA LEU A 156 0.67 13.15 -8.39
C LEU A 156 0.18 14.61 -8.34
N VAL A 157 -1.12 14.86 -8.50
CA VAL A 157 -1.73 16.19 -8.31
C VAL A 157 -2.15 16.43 -6.85
N TRP A 158 -2.25 15.36 -6.04
CA TRP A 158 -2.73 15.38 -4.66
C TRP A 158 -1.66 15.05 -3.60
N ILE A 159 -0.44 14.69 -4.03
CA ILE A 159 0.72 14.43 -3.18
C ILE A 159 1.53 15.72 -3.02
#